data_AF-A0A395D0R5-F1
#
_entry.id   AF-A0A395D0R5-F1
#
_cell.length_a   1.000
_cell.length_b   1.000
_cell.length_c   1.000
_cell.angle_alpha   90.00
_cell.angle_beta   90.00
_cell.angle_gamma   90.00
#
_symmetry.space_group_name_H-M   'P 1'
#
loop_
_entity.id
_entity.type
_entity.pdbx_description
1 polymer ?
#
loop_
_entity_poly.entity_id
_entity_poly.type
_entity_poly.pdbx_seq_one_letter_code
_entity_poly.pdbx_strand_id
1 'polypeptide(L)'
;MIAKSLRLRLSIAAAISLAIALSVAGVALVFLFERQVERRIGNELDTYIRQISANVSVEPDGSLRFDRPLADPRFEQPLSGLYWQIVDDASGAKLRSRSLWDHVIGLPDHPLEPGAVHHHDMVGPSGETLFTSERRIVYPIGASTRRLRITVGLDRKEINDARREFIGDVAASLAILAVVLLLASWGQIVIGLWPLEALRRSVNAVRSGQQKTIAVDEPEEIMPLVDEVNSLLEARAKAVESAKARAANLAHGLKTPLTVLTT
;
A
#
# COMPACT_ATOMS: atom_id res chain seq x y z
N MET A 1 -10.36 -21.28 -20.56
CA MET A 1 -11.65 -21.81 -20.07
C MET A 1 -12.17 -21.11 -18.79
N ILE A 2 -11.67 -19.93 -18.40
CA ILE A 2 -12.05 -19.19 -17.17
C ILE A 2 -13.47 -18.57 -17.24
N ALA A 3 -14.13 -18.60 -18.41
CA ALA A 3 -15.25 -17.70 -18.73
C ALA A 3 -16.68 -18.15 -18.31
N LYS A 4 -16.90 -19.33 -17.70
CA LYS A 4 -18.27 -19.83 -17.44
C LYS A 4 -18.78 -19.74 -15.99
N SER A 5 -17.93 -19.43 -15.01
CA SER A 5 -18.36 -19.38 -13.59
C SER A 5 -18.42 -17.96 -13.07
N LEU A 6 -19.61 -17.51 -12.65
CA LEU A 6 -19.81 -16.19 -12.03
C LEU A 6 -19.02 -16.05 -10.72
N ARG A 7 -18.97 -17.13 -9.93
CA ARG A 7 -18.16 -17.22 -8.70
C ARG A 7 -16.70 -16.86 -8.96
N LEU A 8 -16.11 -17.50 -9.97
CA LEU A 8 -14.70 -17.32 -10.32
C LEU A 8 -14.41 -15.90 -10.81
N ARG A 9 -15.31 -15.31 -11.62
CA ARG A 9 -15.15 -13.92 -12.08
C ARG A 9 -15.20 -12.93 -10.92
N LEU A 10 -16.13 -13.10 -10.00
CA LEU A 10 -16.27 -12.22 -8.83
C LEU A 10 -15.08 -12.36 -7.88
N SER A 11 -14.61 -13.58 -7.60
CA SER A 11 -13.46 -13.79 -6.72
C SER A 11 -12.14 -13.30 -7.33
N ILE A 12 -11.93 -13.48 -8.64
CA ILE A 12 -10.77 -12.89 -9.33
C ILE A 12 -10.81 -11.36 -9.28
N ALA A 13 -11.97 -10.76 -9.58
CA ALA A 13 -12.12 -9.31 -9.52
C ALA A 13 -11.85 -8.77 -8.11
N ALA A 14 -12.43 -9.39 -7.08
CA ALA A 14 -12.20 -9.02 -5.69
C ALA A 14 -10.73 -9.16 -5.28
N ALA A 15 -10.07 -10.27 -5.66
CA ALA A 15 -8.67 -10.50 -5.36
C ALA A 15 -7.75 -9.46 -6.04
N ILE A 16 -8.03 -9.11 -7.31
CA ILE A 16 -7.27 -8.08 -8.03
C ILE A 16 -7.47 -6.70 -7.37
N SER A 17 -8.72 -6.32 -7.10
CA SER A 17 -9.02 -5.05 -6.45
C SER A 17 -8.35 -4.93 -5.08
N LEU A 18 -8.37 -6.01 -4.29
CA LEU A 18 -7.70 -6.05 -2.99
C LEU A 18 -6.18 -5.97 -3.14
N ALA A 19 -5.59 -6.72 -4.07
CA ALA A 19 -4.15 -6.67 -4.32
C ALA A 19 -3.69 -5.26 -4.72
N ILE A 20 -4.44 -4.57 -5.58
CA ILE A 20 -4.16 -3.18 -5.97
C ILE A 20 -4.25 -2.26 -4.74
N ALA A 21 -5.35 -2.32 -3.99
CA ALA A 21 -5.55 -1.47 -2.82
C ALA A 21 -4.46 -1.66 -1.76
N LEU A 22 -4.10 -2.90 -1.43
CA LEU A 22 -3.03 -3.20 -0.47
C LEU A 22 -1.66 -2.79 -0.98
N SER A 23 -1.38 -2.93 -2.28
CA SER A 23 -0.12 -2.47 -2.87
C SER A 23 0.02 -0.95 -2.77
N VAL A 24 -1.04 -0.21 -3.10
CA VAL A 24 -1.07 1.26 -2.97
C VAL A 24 -0.86 1.67 -1.51
N ALA A 25 -1.57 1.03 -0.57
CA ALA A 25 -1.41 1.30 0.85
C ALA A 25 0.02 0.99 1.34
N GLY A 26 0.60 -0.15 0.97
CA GLY A 26 1.96 -0.53 1.32
C GLY A 26 3.00 0.46 0.81
N VAL A 27 2.91 0.85 -0.46
CA VAL A 27 3.80 1.87 -1.05
C VAL A 27 3.67 3.20 -0.33
N ALA A 28 2.44 3.65 -0.04
CA ALA A 28 2.20 4.89 0.68
C ALA A 28 2.78 4.86 2.10
N LEU A 29 2.61 3.76 2.83
CA LEU A 29 3.15 3.61 4.19
C LEU A 29 4.68 3.65 4.20
N VAL A 30 5.34 2.93 3.29
CA VAL A 30 6.82 2.91 3.19
C VAL A 30 7.34 4.30 2.84
N PHE A 31 6.70 5.00 1.89
CA PHE A 31 7.06 6.36 1.52
C PHE A 31 6.91 7.35 2.69
N LEU A 32 5.81 7.28 3.42
CA LEU A 32 5.56 8.13 4.58
C LEU A 32 6.55 7.87 5.71
N PHE A 33 6.91 6.61 5.94
CA PHE A 33 7.90 6.20 6.93
C PHE A 33 9.29 6.73 6.60
N GLU A 34 9.78 6.50 5.37
CA GLU A 34 11.08 6.99 4.92
C GLU A 34 11.20 8.51 5.10
N ARG A 35 10.18 9.26 4.66
CA ARG A 35 10.12 10.71 4.83
C ARG A 35 10.11 11.14 6.31
N GLN A 36 9.51 10.35 7.19
CA GLN A 36 9.51 10.64 8.62
C GLN A 36 10.89 10.39 9.26
N VAL A 37 11.56 9.31 8.88
CA VAL A 37 12.91 8.97 9.35
C VAL A 37 13.91 10.02 8.88
N GLU A 38 13.88 10.42 7.61
CA GLU A 38 14.72 11.50 7.07
C GLU A 38 14.52 12.81 7.82
N ARG A 39 13.26 13.22 8.07
CA ARG A 39 12.97 14.44 8.84
C ARG A 39 13.53 14.36 10.27
N ARG A 40 13.39 13.21 10.92
CA ARG A 40 13.88 13.00 12.29
C ARG A 40 15.40 13.12 12.33
N ILE A 41 16.09 12.43 11.42
CA ILE A 41 17.55 12.48 11.31
C ILE A 41 17.99 13.90 10.94
N GLY A 42 17.35 14.55 9.97
CA GLY A 42 17.63 15.94 9.60
C GLY A 42 17.58 16.89 10.80
N ASN A 43 16.52 16.80 11.61
CA ASN A 43 16.38 17.58 12.84
C ASN A 43 17.49 17.29 13.88
N GLU A 44 17.96 16.04 13.94
CA GLU A 44 19.08 15.64 14.78
C GLU A 44 20.41 16.25 14.27
N LEU A 45 20.68 16.14 12.97
CA LEU A 45 21.85 16.76 12.33
C LEU A 45 21.86 18.28 12.53
N ASP A 46 20.70 18.92 12.45
CA ASP A 46 20.55 20.36 12.71
C ASP A 46 20.86 20.73 14.16
N THR A 47 20.57 19.81 15.08
CA THR A 47 20.92 19.96 16.49
C THR A 47 22.44 19.89 16.65
N TYR A 48 23.12 18.98 15.97
CA TYR A 48 24.59 18.94 15.94
C TYR A 48 25.18 20.20 15.31
N ILE A 49 24.62 20.70 14.19
CA ILE A 49 25.06 21.97 13.59
C ILE A 49 24.95 23.12 14.59
N ARG A 50 23.84 23.22 15.35
CA ARG A 50 23.67 24.25 16.38
C ARG A 50 24.71 24.13 17.49
N GLN A 51 24.99 22.91 17.95
CA GLN A 51 26.02 22.65 18.97
C GLN A 51 27.42 23.02 18.47
N ILE A 52 27.76 22.64 17.24
CA ILE A 52 29.03 22.98 16.60
C ILE A 52 29.16 24.50 16.44
N SER A 53 28.12 25.15 15.92
CA SER A 53 28.09 26.61 15.73
C SER A 53 28.28 27.37 17.04
N ALA A 54 27.78 26.84 18.16
CA ALA A 54 27.88 27.47 19.47
C ALA A 54 29.23 27.27 20.17
N ASN A 55 30.00 26.24 19.79
CA ASN A 55 31.25 25.86 20.45
C ASN A 55 32.49 25.93 19.54
N VAL A 56 32.33 26.36 18.29
CA VAL A 56 33.45 26.68 17.40
C VAL A 56 34.01 28.06 17.74
N SER A 57 35.32 28.14 17.85
CA SER A 57 36.06 29.39 18.00
C SER A 57 37.09 29.51 16.89
N VAL A 58 37.26 30.72 16.37
CA VAL A 58 38.34 31.03 15.43
C VAL A 58 39.45 31.74 16.21
N GLU A 59 40.64 31.18 16.23
CA GLU A 59 41.79 31.77 16.90
C GLU A 59 42.35 32.98 16.12
N PRO A 60 43.14 33.87 16.77
CA PRO A 60 43.73 35.03 16.12
C PRO A 60 44.65 34.68 14.93
N ASP A 61 45.26 33.49 14.93
CA ASP A 61 46.08 32.96 13.83
C ASP A 61 45.24 32.46 12.64
N GLY A 62 43.90 32.47 12.78
CA GLY A 62 42.96 32.00 11.77
C GLY A 62 42.67 30.51 11.82
N SER A 63 43.21 29.77 12.79
CA SER A 63 42.90 28.35 13.01
C SER A 63 41.51 28.18 13.61
N LEU A 64 40.86 27.07 13.25
CA LEU A 64 39.55 26.68 13.79
C LEU A 64 39.76 25.74 14.97
N ARG A 65 39.16 26.07 16.11
CA ARG A 65 39.20 25.22 17.32
C ARG A 65 37.79 24.86 17.78
N PHE A 66 37.65 23.64 18.30
CA PHE A 66 36.43 23.10 18.85
C PHE A 66 36.74 22.44 20.18
N ASP A 67 36.36 23.09 21.28
CA ASP A 67 36.86 22.78 22.63
C ASP A 67 35.97 21.80 23.42
N ARG A 68 34.80 21.44 22.88
CA ARG A 68 33.85 20.56 23.56
C ARG A 68 33.42 19.42 22.65
N PRO A 69 33.77 18.16 22.94
CA PRO A 69 33.29 17.03 22.14
C PRO A 69 31.75 17.00 22.16
N LEU A 70 31.17 16.57 21.05
CA LEU A 70 29.73 16.34 20.95
C LEU A 70 29.34 15.13 21.81
N ALA A 71 28.09 15.10 22.28
CA ALA A 71 27.62 14.04 23.18
C ALA A 71 27.55 12.66 22.52
N ASP A 72 27.41 12.58 21.19
CA ASP A 72 27.37 11.32 20.46
C ASP A 72 28.80 10.74 20.32
N PRO A 73 29.10 9.57 20.93
CA PRO A 73 30.43 8.97 20.88
C PRO A 73 30.85 8.51 19.47
N ARG A 74 29.92 8.38 18.52
CA ARG A 74 30.24 8.01 17.13
C ARG A 74 31.16 9.03 16.47
N PHE A 75 31.17 10.30 16.90
CA PHE A 75 32.10 11.30 16.37
C PHE A 75 33.57 11.03 16.72
N GLU A 76 33.83 10.23 17.75
CA GLU A 76 35.18 9.83 18.18
C GLU A 76 35.62 8.48 17.61
N GLN A 77 34.69 7.72 17.04
CA GLN A 77 34.95 6.40 16.46
C GLN A 77 35.31 6.54 14.97
N PRO A 78 36.50 6.13 14.55
CA PRO A 78 36.90 6.17 13.14
C PRO A 78 35.89 5.44 12.25
N LEU A 79 35.46 6.08 11.16
CA LEU A 79 34.54 5.50 10.16
C LEU A 79 33.21 4.98 10.73
N SER A 80 32.68 5.68 11.74
CA SER A 80 31.42 5.32 12.41
C SER A 80 30.15 5.52 11.58
N GLY A 81 30.25 6.18 10.43
CA GLY A 81 29.10 6.61 9.63
C GLY A 81 28.52 7.96 10.06
N LEU A 82 28.93 8.55 11.19
CA LEU A 82 28.50 9.87 11.62
C LEU A 82 29.69 10.84 11.65
N TYR A 83 29.60 11.93 10.89
CA TYR A 83 30.72 12.80 10.63
C TYR A 83 30.33 14.27 10.74
N TRP A 84 31.29 15.12 11.12
CA TRP A 84 31.16 16.56 10.97
C TRP A 84 32.44 17.18 10.39
N GLN A 85 32.26 18.27 9.66
CA GLN A 85 33.35 19.07 9.09
C GLN A 85 32.97 20.55 9.14
N ILE A 86 33.95 21.40 9.40
CA ILE A 86 33.86 22.85 9.32
C ILE A 86 34.90 23.32 8.31
N VAL A 87 34.50 24.19 7.39
CA VAL A 87 35.40 24.83 6.43
C VAL A 87 35.22 26.34 6.52
N ASP A 88 36.32 27.06 6.70
CA ASP A 88 36.35 28.51 6.55
C ASP A 88 36.45 28.85 5.05
N ASP A 89 35.39 29.45 4.48
CA ASP A 89 35.33 29.79 3.07
C ASP A 89 36.41 30.84 2.68
N ALA A 90 36.93 31.62 3.64
CA ALA A 90 37.93 32.67 3.36
C ALA A 90 39.38 32.15 3.40
N SER A 91 39.72 31.35 4.41
CA SER A 91 41.10 30.84 4.60
C SER A 91 41.32 29.43 4.04
N GLY A 92 40.24 28.68 3.77
CA GLY A 92 40.30 27.26 3.44
C GLY A 92 40.65 26.37 4.62
N ALA A 93 40.78 26.91 5.84
CA ALA A 93 41.03 26.14 7.05
C ALA A 93 39.89 25.13 7.27
N LYS A 94 40.25 23.90 7.65
CA LYS A 94 39.31 22.80 7.85
C LYS A 94 39.46 22.23 9.24
N LEU A 95 38.33 21.97 9.89
CA LEU A 95 38.25 21.21 11.13
C LEU A 95 37.26 20.05 10.92
N ARG A 96 37.54 18.89 11.50
CA ARG A 96 36.73 17.68 11.27
C ARG A 96 36.66 16.82 12.52
N SER A 97 35.63 15.99 12.58
CA SER A 97 35.50 14.94 13.60
C SER A 97 36.63 13.91 13.48
N ARG A 98 36.96 13.24 14.60
CA ARG A 98 37.88 12.08 14.58
C ARG A 98 37.32 10.94 13.74
N SER A 99 36.00 10.80 13.66
CA SER A 99 35.34 9.81 12.83
C SER A 99 35.65 9.95 11.33
N LEU A 100 35.92 11.16 10.85
CA LEU A 100 36.30 11.42 9.45
C LEU A 100 37.79 11.09 9.17
N TRP A 101 38.58 10.84 10.21
CA TRP A 101 40.02 10.52 10.15
C TRP A 101 40.82 11.54 9.33
N ASP A 102 41.39 11.12 8.19
CA ASP A 102 42.17 11.95 7.26
C ASP A 102 41.36 12.44 6.06
N HIS A 103 40.12 11.98 5.94
CA HIS A 103 39.25 12.32 4.83
C HIS A 103 38.69 13.75 4.97
N VAL A 104 38.25 14.31 3.84
CA VAL A 104 37.61 15.61 3.75
C VAL A 104 36.43 15.47 2.82
N ILE A 105 35.23 15.75 3.32
CA ILE A 105 34.00 15.69 2.52
C ILE A 105 34.08 16.78 1.46
N GLY A 106 33.90 16.39 0.19
CA GLY A 106 33.83 17.30 -0.95
C GLY A 106 32.54 18.11 -0.89
N LEU A 107 32.67 19.41 -0.65
CA LEU A 107 31.54 20.32 -0.54
C LEU A 107 31.25 20.92 -1.92
N PRO A 108 30.09 20.63 -2.54
CA PRO A 108 29.73 21.23 -3.82
C PRO A 108 29.52 22.73 -3.66
N ASP A 109 29.88 23.48 -4.69
CA ASP A 109 29.81 24.93 -4.69
C ASP A 109 28.42 25.40 -5.12
N HIS A 110 27.41 25.09 -4.31
CA HIS A 110 26.05 25.58 -4.51
C HIS A 110 25.80 26.82 -3.65
N PRO A 111 25.03 27.81 -4.14
CA PRO A 111 24.65 28.97 -3.36
C PRO A 111 23.66 28.54 -2.25
N LEU A 112 24.20 28.17 -1.09
CA LEU A 112 23.43 28.08 0.15
C LEU A 112 23.09 29.49 0.63
N GLU A 113 21.80 29.80 0.77
CA GLU A 113 21.37 31.02 1.43
C GLU A 113 21.90 31.05 2.88
N PRO A 114 22.50 32.16 3.34
CA PRO A 114 23.03 32.27 4.69
C PRO A 114 21.95 31.94 5.73
N GLY A 115 22.21 30.95 6.60
CA GLY A 115 21.32 30.54 7.68
C GLY A 115 20.29 29.46 7.33
N ALA A 116 20.07 29.12 6.06
CA ALA A 116 19.19 28.03 5.65
C ALA A 116 19.91 26.68 5.77
N VAL A 117 19.24 25.72 6.41
CA VAL A 117 19.70 24.33 6.47
C VAL A 117 19.31 23.62 5.18
N HIS A 118 20.26 22.95 4.54
CA HIS A 118 19.99 22.13 3.35
C HIS A 118 20.29 20.66 3.64
N HIS A 119 19.32 19.79 3.37
CA HIS A 119 19.50 18.35 3.41
C HIS A 119 19.75 17.79 2.02
N HIS A 120 20.80 17.01 1.84
CA HIS A 120 21.12 16.36 0.57
C HIS A 120 22.03 15.16 0.78
N ASP A 121 22.29 14.40 -0.28
CA ASP A 121 23.18 13.26 -0.23
C ASP A 121 24.60 13.66 -0.67
N MET A 122 25.61 13.14 0.02
CA MET A 122 27.03 13.35 -0.29
C MET A 122 27.81 12.04 -0.26
N VAL A 123 29.04 12.05 -0.77
CA VAL A 123 29.94 10.90 -0.70
C VAL A 123 30.78 10.97 0.59
N GLY A 124 30.74 9.89 1.36
CA GLY A 124 31.48 9.73 2.60
C GLY A 124 32.89 9.18 2.42
N PRO A 125 33.65 9.06 3.53
CA PRO A 125 35.06 8.68 3.52
C PRO A 125 35.37 7.27 2.99
N SER A 126 34.41 6.34 3.07
CA SER A 126 34.50 4.97 2.57
C SER A 126 33.77 4.78 1.23
N GLY A 127 33.34 5.88 0.58
CA GLY A 127 32.53 5.85 -0.64
C GLY A 127 31.04 5.58 -0.39
N GLU A 128 30.61 5.58 0.87
CA GLU A 128 29.20 5.47 1.26
C GLU A 128 28.42 6.75 0.91
N THR A 129 27.10 6.64 0.83
CA THR A 129 26.22 7.80 0.68
C THR A 129 25.88 8.34 2.07
N LEU A 130 26.16 9.60 2.32
CA LEU A 130 25.79 10.30 3.55
C LEU A 130 24.55 11.13 3.31
N PHE A 131 23.55 11.02 4.19
CA PHE A 131 22.52 12.03 4.34
C PHE A 131 23.09 13.19 5.16
N THR A 132 23.26 14.34 4.54
CA THR A 132 23.96 15.48 5.12
C THR A 132 23.03 16.64 5.41
N SER A 133 23.38 17.39 6.44
CA SER A 133 22.83 18.70 6.74
C SER A 133 23.96 19.72 6.67
N GLU A 134 23.74 20.81 5.92
CA GLU A 134 24.70 21.89 5.75
C GLU A 134 24.15 23.23 6.18
N ARG A 135 25.01 24.05 6.79
CA ARG A 135 24.71 25.43 7.14
C ARG A 135 25.94 26.33 7.00
N ARG A 136 25.77 27.49 6.37
CA ARG A 136 26.74 28.60 6.42
C ARG A 136 26.39 29.57 7.52
N ILE A 137 27.35 29.88 8.38
CA ILE A 137 27.23 30.88 9.44
C ILE A 137 28.25 31.99 9.23
N VAL A 138 27.90 33.20 9.67
CA VAL A 138 28.81 34.35 9.70
C VAL A 138 29.34 34.48 11.12
N TYR A 139 30.65 34.36 11.28
CA TYR A 139 31.34 34.42 12.57
C TYR A 139 32.12 35.74 12.67
N PRO A 140 31.84 36.60 13.67
CA PRO A 140 32.59 37.83 13.88
C PRO A 140 33.95 37.53 14.52
N ILE A 141 35.02 38.10 13.96
CA ILE A 141 36.38 38.04 14.52
C ILE A 141 36.93 39.47 14.59
N GLY A 142 36.89 40.06 15.78
CA GLY A 142 37.23 41.47 15.98
C GLY A 142 36.34 42.38 15.12
N ALA A 143 36.95 43.12 14.19
CA ALA A 143 36.27 43.99 13.23
C ALA A 143 35.92 43.31 11.88
N SER A 144 36.31 42.05 11.69
CA SER A 144 36.09 41.29 10.46
C SER A 144 35.02 40.22 10.64
N THR A 145 34.45 39.73 9.54
CA THR A 145 33.54 38.58 9.56
C THR A 145 34.09 37.47 8.69
N ARG A 146 33.99 36.22 9.18
CA ARG A 146 34.32 35.01 8.42
C ARG A 146 33.07 34.20 8.15
N ARG A 147 33.10 33.43 7.05
CA ARG A 147 32.01 32.53 6.67
C ARG A 147 32.46 31.12 6.93
N LEU A 148 31.82 30.46 7.88
CA LEU A 148 32.09 29.08 8.22
C LEU A 148 30.98 28.21 7.64
N ARG A 149 31.36 27.19 6.87
CA ARG A 149 30.45 26.15 6.40
C ARG A 149 30.56 24.95 7.32
N ILE A 150 29.47 24.62 7.99
CA ILE A 150 29.36 23.47 8.89
C ILE A 150 28.53 22.41 8.17
N THR A 151 29.10 21.21 8.09
CA THR A 151 28.48 20.04 7.47
C THR A 151 28.45 18.93 8.50
N VAL A 152 27.30 18.30 8.68
CA VAL A 152 27.14 17.09 9.49
C VAL A 152 26.47 16.04 8.61
N GLY A 153 27.02 14.83 8.55
CA GLY A 153 26.53 13.75 7.71
C GLY A 153 26.39 12.46 8.47
N LEU A 154 25.32 11.72 8.18
CA LEU A 154 25.08 10.37 8.68
C LEU A 154 24.99 9.40 7.51
N ASP A 155 25.52 8.19 7.67
CA ASP A 155 25.41 7.12 6.66
C ASP A 155 23.93 6.84 6.34
N ARG A 156 23.57 7.01 5.07
CA ARG A 156 22.25 6.73 4.51
C ARG A 156 21.85 5.27 4.75
N LYS A 157 22.81 4.38 5.00
CA LYS A 157 22.56 2.99 5.39
C LYS A 157 21.64 2.87 6.60
N GLU A 158 21.73 3.75 7.60
CA GLU A 158 20.83 3.71 8.77
C GLU A 158 19.36 3.90 8.35
N ILE A 159 19.09 4.83 7.41
CA ILE A 159 17.77 5.06 6.85
C ILE A 159 17.31 3.84 6.03
N ASN A 160 18.20 3.30 5.21
CA ASN A 160 17.91 2.16 4.34
C ASN A 160 17.66 0.86 5.12
N ASP A 161 18.38 0.63 6.21
CA ASP A 161 18.19 -0.52 7.10
C ASP A 161 16.84 -0.42 7.82
N ALA A 162 16.54 0.73 8.42
CA ALA A 162 15.24 0.98 9.05
C ALA A 162 14.08 0.82 8.04
N ARG A 163 14.26 1.29 6.81
CA ARG A 163 13.28 1.12 5.71
C ARG A 163 13.08 -0.34 5.34
N ARG A 164 14.15 -1.14 5.24
CA ARG A 164 14.06 -2.57 4.92
C ARG A 164 13.33 -3.35 6.00
N GLU A 165 13.63 -3.08 7.26
CA GLU A 165 12.95 -3.69 8.41
C GLU A 165 11.45 -3.35 8.39
N PHE A 166 11.12 -2.07 8.22
CA PHE A 166 9.74 -1.62 8.13
C PHE A 166 8.96 -2.23 6.95
N ILE A 167 9.61 -2.41 5.78
CA ILE A 167 9.00 -3.11 4.64
C ILE A 167 8.64 -4.55 5.03
N GLY A 168 9.51 -5.25 5.76
CA GLY A 168 9.24 -6.60 6.25
C GLY A 168 8.00 -6.66 7.14
N ASP A 169 7.92 -5.78 8.13
CA ASP A 169 6.80 -5.71 9.07
C ASP A 169 5.48 -5.34 8.38
N VAL A 170 5.51 -4.35 7.48
CA VAL A 170 4.34 -3.94 6.69
C VAL A 170 3.91 -5.06 5.75
N ALA A 171 4.84 -5.73 5.06
CA ALA A 171 4.50 -6.82 4.15
C ALA A 171 3.85 -8.00 4.89
N ALA A 172 4.39 -8.38 6.06
CA ALA A 172 3.80 -9.42 6.89
C ALA A 172 2.39 -9.04 7.36
N SER A 173 2.22 -7.80 7.84
CA SER A 173 0.92 -7.28 8.30
C SER A 173 -0.12 -7.24 7.16
N LEU A 174 0.27 -6.75 5.98
CA LEU A 174 -0.59 -6.70 4.81
C LEU A 174 -0.91 -8.10 4.26
N ALA A 175 0.00 -9.07 4.36
CA ALA A 175 -0.25 -10.45 3.96
C ALA A 175 -1.31 -11.11 4.86
N ILE A 176 -1.21 -10.94 6.18
CA ILE A 176 -2.23 -11.42 7.13
C ILE A 176 -3.58 -10.78 6.82
N LEU A 177 -3.61 -9.45 6.63
CA LEU A 177 -4.82 -8.73 6.27
C LEU A 177 -5.41 -9.21 4.94
N ALA A 178 -4.57 -9.46 3.93
CA ALA A 178 -4.99 -9.98 2.64
C ALA A 178 -5.68 -11.34 2.78
N VAL A 179 -5.10 -12.26 3.56
CA VAL A 179 -5.70 -13.59 3.82
C VAL A 179 -7.06 -13.45 4.48
N VAL A 180 -7.18 -12.60 5.52
CA VAL A 180 -8.46 -12.35 6.20
C VAL A 180 -9.50 -11.80 5.23
N LEU A 181 -9.14 -10.81 4.42
CA LEU A 181 -10.06 -10.18 3.47
C LEU A 181 -10.45 -11.11 2.31
N LEU A 182 -9.53 -11.97 1.84
CA LEU A 182 -9.84 -13.00 0.83
C LEU A 182 -10.80 -14.06 1.39
N LEU A 183 -10.60 -14.52 2.63
CA LEU A 183 -11.51 -15.45 3.29
C LEU A 183 -12.89 -14.83 3.51
N ALA A 184 -12.94 -13.57 3.95
CA ALA A 184 -14.18 -12.83 4.11
C ALA A 184 -14.92 -12.67 2.76
N SER A 185 -14.20 -12.25 1.71
CA SER A 185 -14.75 -12.10 0.36
C SER A 185 -15.27 -13.44 -0.19
N TRP A 186 -14.54 -14.52 0.02
CA TRP A 186 -14.98 -15.87 -0.33
C TRP A 186 -16.27 -16.25 0.40
N GLY A 187 -16.34 -16.02 1.71
CA GLY A 187 -17.54 -16.25 2.52
C GLY A 187 -18.75 -15.45 2.01
N GLN A 188 -18.56 -14.17 1.71
CA GLN A 188 -19.60 -13.30 1.14
C GLN A 188 -20.12 -13.83 -0.20
N ILE A 189 -19.23 -14.30 -1.09
CA ILE A 189 -19.62 -14.88 -2.40
C ILE A 189 -20.39 -16.20 -2.21
N VAL A 190 -19.96 -17.06 -1.28
CA VAL A 190 -20.63 -18.34 -1.00
C VAL A 190 -22.03 -18.09 -0.45
N ILE A 191 -22.15 -17.24 0.57
CA ILE A 191 -23.44 -16.92 1.20
C ILE A 191 -24.36 -16.21 0.20
N GLY A 192 -23.84 -15.21 -0.53
CA GLY A 192 -24.65 -14.42 -1.47
C GLY A 192 -25.14 -15.19 -2.70
N LEU A 193 -24.48 -16.29 -3.08
CA LEU A 193 -24.87 -17.11 -4.23
C LEU A 193 -25.56 -18.42 -3.83
N TRP A 194 -25.72 -18.69 -2.54
CA TRP A 194 -26.40 -19.88 -2.05
C TRP A 194 -27.89 -19.95 -2.49
N PRO A 195 -28.68 -18.86 -2.43
CA PRO A 195 -30.06 -18.81 -2.96
C PRO A 195 -30.20 -19.24 -4.43
N LEU A 196 -29.29 -18.79 -5.28
CA LEU A 196 -29.31 -19.13 -6.71
C LEU A 196 -29.10 -20.64 -6.95
N GLU A 197 -28.31 -21.28 -6.10
CA GLU A 197 -28.05 -22.72 -6.19
C GLU A 197 -29.20 -23.56 -5.63
N ALA A 198 -29.94 -23.03 -4.64
CA ALA A 198 -31.20 -23.60 -4.18
C ALA A 198 -32.29 -23.48 -5.26
N LEU A 199 -32.49 -22.30 -5.85
CA LEU A 199 -33.41 -22.10 -6.97
C LEU A 199 -33.10 -23.02 -8.17
N ARG A 200 -31.83 -23.15 -8.55
CA ARG A 200 -31.40 -24.06 -9.63
C ARG A 200 -31.77 -25.51 -9.34
N ARG A 201 -31.65 -25.96 -8.08
CA ARG A 201 -32.04 -27.32 -7.67
C ARG A 201 -33.56 -27.49 -7.75
N SER A 202 -34.34 -26.53 -7.28
CA SER A 202 -35.82 -26.58 -7.34
C SER A 202 -36.35 -26.58 -8.77
N VAL A 203 -35.78 -25.75 -9.66
CA VAL A 203 -36.13 -25.77 -11.10
C VAL A 203 -35.86 -27.15 -11.72
N ASN A 204 -34.74 -27.78 -11.37
CA ASN A 204 -34.43 -29.13 -11.86
C ASN A 204 -35.40 -30.19 -11.32
N ALA A 205 -35.88 -30.06 -10.07
CA ALA A 205 -36.88 -30.94 -9.50
C ALA A 205 -38.25 -30.82 -10.18
N VAL A 206 -38.65 -29.60 -10.56
CA VAL A 206 -39.86 -29.40 -11.39
C VAL A 206 -39.68 -29.99 -12.77
N ARG A 207 -38.52 -29.77 -13.41
CA ARG A 207 -38.22 -30.32 -14.75
C ARG A 207 -38.22 -31.85 -14.77
N SER A 208 -37.76 -32.51 -13.70
CA SER A 208 -37.77 -33.97 -13.57
C SER A 208 -39.13 -34.54 -13.14
N GLY A 209 -40.14 -33.68 -12.91
CA GLY A 209 -41.48 -34.09 -12.49
C GLY A 209 -41.58 -34.47 -11.01
N GLN A 210 -40.52 -34.25 -10.21
CA GLN A 210 -40.52 -34.52 -8.77
C GLN A 210 -41.35 -33.49 -8.00
N GLN A 211 -41.48 -32.27 -8.53
CA GLN A 211 -42.30 -31.21 -7.97
C GLN A 211 -43.15 -30.54 -9.06
N LYS A 212 -44.32 -29.98 -8.68
CA LYS A 212 -45.21 -29.28 -9.62
C LYS A 212 -44.95 -27.78 -9.69
N THR A 213 -44.41 -27.21 -8.62
CA THR A 213 -44.12 -25.78 -8.46
C THR A 213 -42.79 -25.61 -7.72
N ILE A 214 -42.21 -24.43 -7.83
CA ILE A 214 -41.04 -24.02 -7.05
C ILE A 214 -41.55 -23.55 -5.68
N ALA A 215 -41.29 -24.34 -4.64
CA ALA A 215 -41.62 -24.02 -3.26
C ALA A 215 -40.33 -23.76 -2.48
N VAL A 216 -39.80 -22.55 -2.58
CA VAL A 216 -38.60 -22.15 -1.82
C VAL A 216 -38.86 -20.79 -1.20
N ASP A 217 -38.50 -20.65 0.07
CA ASP A 217 -38.50 -19.40 0.81
C ASP A 217 -37.13 -18.75 0.61
N GLU A 218 -37.02 -17.94 -0.45
CA GLU A 218 -35.78 -17.28 -0.88
C GLU A 218 -35.82 -15.78 -0.54
N PRO A 219 -34.67 -15.07 -0.57
CA PRO A 219 -34.63 -13.63 -0.31
C PRO A 219 -35.61 -12.83 -1.18
N GLU A 220 -36.06 -11.67 -0.68
CA GLU A 220 -37.05 -10.81 -1.34
C GLU A 220 -36.66 -10.44 -2.78
N GLU A 221 -35.36 -10.37 -3.09
CA GLU A 221 -34.86 -10.08 -4.43
C GLU A 221 -35.10 -11.22 -5.44
N ILE A 222 -35.28 -12.45 -4.97
CA ILE A 222 -35.48 -13.65 -5.80
C ILE A 222 -36.97 -14.01 -5.94
N MET A 223 -37.80 -13.62 -4.97
CA MET A 223 -39.24 -13.93 -4.95
C MET A 223 -39.99 -13.55 -6.24
N PRO A 224 -39.81 -12.35 -6.83
CA PRO A 224 -40.49 -12.00 -8.09
C PRO A 224 -40.19 -12.98 -9.24
N LEU A 225 -38.96 -13.51 -9.28
CA LEU A 225 -38.56 -14.49 -10.30
C LEU A 225 -39.20 -15.86 -10.05
N VAL A 226 -39.33 -16.26 -8.77
CA VAL A 226 -40.02 -17.51 -8.39
C VAL A 226 -41.49 -17.44 -8.79
N ASP A 227 -42.14 -16.31 -8.53
CA ASP A 227 -43.55 -16.09 -8.85
C ASP A 227 -43.82 -16.12 -10.36
N GLU A 228 -42.95 -15.48 -11.15
CA GLU A 228 -43.05 -15.50 -12.61
C GLU A 228 -42.88 -16.91 -13.18
N VAL A 229 -41.92 -17.69 -12.67
CA VAL A 229 -41.73 -19.09 -13.10
C VAL A 229 -42.92 -19.96 -12.71
N ASN A 230 -43.45 -19.81 -11.50
CA ASN A 230 -44.64 -20.54 -11.06
C ASN A 230 -45.87 -20.19 -11.90
N SER A 231 -46.05 -18.92 -12.26
CA SER A 231 -47.14 -18.46 -13.13
C SER A 231 -47.06 -19.09 -14.53
N LEU A 232 -45.86 -19.22 -15.10
CA LEU A 232 -45.64 -19.89 -16.39
C LEU A 232 -45.91 -21.39 -16.32
N LEU A 233 -45.53 -22.05 -15.22
CA LEU A 233 -45.83 -23.47 -14.98
C LEU A 233 -47.34 -23.70 -14.91
N GLU A 234 -48.07 -22.83 -14.21
CA GLU A 234 -49.52 -22.89 -14.10
C GLU A 234 -50.21 -22.70 -15.45
N ALA A 235 -49.79 -21.70 -16.24
CA ALA A 235 -50.30 -21.47 -17.59
C ALA A 235 -50.10 -22.70 -18.49
N ARG A 236 -48.94 -23.36 -18.41
CA ARG A 236 -48.70 -24.61 -19.14
C ARG A 236 -49.59 -25.75 -18.67
N ALA A 237 -49.77 -25.92 -17.36
CA ALA A 237 -50.63 -26.97 -16.82
C ALA A 237 -52.07 -26.82 -17.35
N LYS A 238 -52.61 -25.60 -17.32
CA LYS A 238 -53.94 -25.27 -17.84
C LYS A 238 -54.07 -25.50 -19.35
N ALA A 239 -53.03 -25.18 -20.12
CA ALA A 239 -53.01 -25.44 -21.56
C ALA A 239 -53.02 -26.93 -21.89
N VAL A 240 -52.24 -27.74 -21.16
CA VAL A 240 -52.20 -29.20 -21.31
C VAL A 240 -53.56 -29.82 -20.93
N GLU A 241 -54.17 -29.37 -19.84
CA GLU A 241 -55.48 -29.84 -19.41
C GLU A 241 -56.56 -29.51 -20.45
N SER A 242 -56.56 -28.29 -20.98
CA SER A 242 -57.46 -27.87 -22.06
C SER A 242 -57.26 -28.69 -23.34
N ALA A 243 -56.02 -29.02 -23.69
CA ALA A 243 -55.71 -29.87 -24.84
C ALA A 243 -56.21 -31.31 -24.64
N LYS A 244 -56.03 -31.88 -23.44
CA LYS A 244 -56.58 -33.20 -23.07
C LYS A 244 -58.11 -33.22 -23.15
N ALA A 245 -58.79 -32.19 -22.64
CA ALA A 245 -60.25 -32.08 -22.68
C ALA A 245 -60.77 -32.02 -24.13
N ARG A 246 -60.13 -31.23 -24.99
CA ARG A 246 -60.47 -31.16 -26.42
C ARG A 246 -60.26 -32.49 -27.14
N ALA A 247 -59.15 -33.18 -26.87
CA ALA A 247 -58.88 -34.50 -27.45
C ALA A 247 -59.91 -35.54 -27.00
N ALA A 248 -60.32 -35.52 -25.73
CA ALA A 248 -61.36 -36.40 -25.20
C ALA A 248 -62.73 -36.12 -25.87
N ASN A 249 -63.10 -34.85 -26.06
CA ASN A 249 -64.32 -34.47 -26.76
C ASN A 249 -64.31 -34.90 -28.23
N LEU A 250 -63.18 -34.80 -28.92
CA LEU A 250 -63.03 -35.29 -30.29
C LEU A 250 -63.14 -36.82 -30.36
N ALA A 251 -62.53 -37.54 -29.42
CA ALA A 251 -62.64 -39.00 -29.34
C ALA A 251 -64.08 -39.45 -29.09
N HIS A 252 -64.82 -38.74 -28.23
CA HIS A 252 -66.24 -39.00 -28.00
C HIS A 252 -67.08 -38.66 -29.25
N GLY A 253 -66.82 -37.51 -29.89
CA GLY A 253 -67.49 -37.06 -31.10
C GLY A 253 -67.24 -37.93 -32.35
N LEU A 254 -66.14 -38.69 -32.39
CA LEU A 254 -65.87 -39.69 -33.45
C LEU A 254 -66.55 -41.04 -33.18
N LYS A 255 -66.77 -41.41 -31.91
CA LYS A 255 -67.44 -42.67 -31.53
C LYS A 255 -68.92 -42.70 -31.92
N THR A 256 -69.60 -41.55 -31.82
CA THR A 256 -71.02 -41.41 -32.10
C THR A 256 -71.39 -41.67 -33.58
N PRO A 257 -70.69 -41.12 -34.59
CA PRO A 257 -70.99 -41.41 -36.00
C PRO A 257 -70.50 -42.79 -36.48
N LEU A 258 -69.41 -43.34 -35.91
CA LEU A 258 -68.93 -44.69 -36.26
C LEU A 258 -69.89 -45.81 -35.82
N THR A 259 -70.65 -45.58 -34.75
CA THR A 259 -71.71 -46.49 -34.30
C THR A 259 -72.91 -46.50 -35.27
N VAL A 260 -73.13 -45.39 -36.00
CA VAL A 260 -74.21 -45.27 -36.98
C VAL A 260 -73.86 -45.90 -38.34
N LEU A 261 -72.57 -46.12 -38.64
CA LEU A 261 -72.11 -46.78 -39.88
C LEU A 261 -71.87 -48.29 -39.75
N THR A 262 -72.00 -48.85 -38.54
CA THR A 262 -71.78 -50.28 -38.26
C THR A 262 -73.07 -51.02 -37.90
N THR A 263 -74.22 -50.34 -37.98
CA THR A 263 -75.57 -50.93 -37.95
C THR A 263 -76.19 -50.81 -39.32
#